data_AF-A0A351MGM1-F1
#
_entry.id   AF-A0A351MGM1-F1
#
_cell.length_a   1.000
_cell.length_b   1.000
_cell.length_c   1.000
_cell.angle_alpha   90.00
_cell.angle_beta   90.00
_cell.angle_gamma   90.00
#
_symmetry.space_group_name_H-M   'P 1'
#
loop_
_entity.id
_entity.type
_entity.pdbx_description
1 polymer ?
#
loop_
_entity_poly.entity_id
_entity_poly.type
_entity_poly.pdbx_seq_one_letter_code
_entity_poly.pdbx_strand_id
1 'polypeptide(L)'
;ELLASRGLGAGVRVVPWEAAELAGALGGAELIINTTSVGMAPEADASPVELPSLADGCWLVDLIYNPPRTRLMAAAEERGATARNGAGMLAWQGALSLERWTGQRAPAELMRDVLEAELARRLVAG
;
A
#
# COMPACT_ATOMS: atom_id res chain seq x y z
N GLU A 1 5.93 25.86 -3.26
CA GLU A 1 6.78 24.65 -3.38
C GLU A 1 6.26 23.60 -2.43
N LEU A 2 5.97 22.38 -2.90
CA LEU A 2 5.64 21.28 -1.99
C LEU A 2 6.87 20.90 -1.18
N LEU A 3 6.70 20.74 0.14
CA LEU A 3 7.72 20.18 1.05
C LEU A 3 8.32 18.86 0.51
N ALA A 4 7.55 18.09 -0.25
CA ALA A 4 7.97 16.84 -0.88
C ALA A 4 9.01 17.00 -2.01
N SER A 5 9.19 18.17 -2.62
CA SER A 5 10.05 18.33 -3.80
C SER A 5 11.54 18.55 -3.48
N ARG A 6 11.88 18.93 -2.23
CA ARG A 6 13.27 19.21 -1.87
C ARG A 6 14.03 17.91 -1.58
N GLY A 7 15.05 17.64 -2.38
CA GLY A 7 16.04 16.59 -2.12
C GLY A 7 15.73 15.20 -2.69
N LEU A 8 14.62 15.01 -3.41
CA LEU A 8 14.27 13.71 -4.01
C LEU A 8 15.04 13.38 -5.30
N GLY A 9 15.63 14.39 -5.96
CA GLY A 9 16.24 14.20 -7.29
C GLY A 9 15.24 13.77 -8.38
N ALA A 10 13.95 13.90 -8.13
CA ALA A 10 12.86 13.48 -9.01
C ALA A 10 11.83 14.61 -9.21
N GLY A 11 11.14 14.59 -10.36
CA GLY A 11 10.03 15.50 -10.63
C GLY A 11 8.83 15.15 -9.75
N VAL A 12 8.34 16.11 -8.98
CA VAL A 12 7.11 15.95 -8.17
C VAL A 12 5.98 16.69 -8.86
N ARG A 13 4.88 15.98 -9.11
CA ARG A 13 3.63 16.54 -9.63
C ARG A 13 2.51 16.26 -8.64
N VAL A 14 1.77 17.31 -8.28
CA VAL A 14 0.51 17.16 -7.57
C VAL A 14 -0.59 17.08 -8.59
N VAL A 15 -1.47 16.11 -8.42
CA VAL A 15 -2.60 15.85 -9.29
C VAL A 15 -3.85 16.05 -8.43
N PRO A 16 -4.71 17.02 -8.79
CA PRO A 16 -6.07 17.15 -8.26
C PRO A 16 -6.83 15.81 -8.36
N TRP A 17 -7.80 15.58 -7.46
CA TRP A 17 -8.53 14.30 -7.38
C TRP A 17 -9.62 14.16 -8.46
N GLU A 18 -9.76 15.17 -9.31
CA GLU A 18 -10.65 15.25 -10.44
C GLU A 18 -10.41 14.08 -11.41
N ALA A 19 -11.51 13.44 -11.82
CA ALA A 19 -11.48 12.15 -12.50
C ALA A 19 -10.53 12.10 -13.72
N ALA A 20 -10.51 13.14 -14.55
CA ALA A 20 -9.67 13.17 -15.76
C ALA A 20 -8.17 13.30 -15.44
N GLU A 21 -7.81 14.10 -14.43
CA GLU A 21 -6.42 14.33 -14.05
C GLU A 21 -5.83 13.10 -13.36
N LEU A 22 -6.61 12.51 -12.45
CA LEU A 22 -6.25 11.29 -11.76
C LEU A 22 -6.15 10.11 -12.73
N ALA A 23 -7.09 9.97 -13.67
CA ALA A 23 -7.04 8.91 -14.68
C ALA A 23 -5.78 9.01 -15.56
N GLY A 24 -5.43 10.22 -16.00
CA GLY A 24 -4.20 10.44 -16.77
C GLY A 24 -2.93 10.12 -15.98
N ALA A 25 -2.92 10.36 -14.66
CA ALA A 25 -1.79 10.01 -13.81
C ALA A 25 -1.66 8.50 -13.57
N LEU A 26 -2.78 7.81 -13.32
CA LEU A 26 -2.81 6.37 -13.07
C LEU A 26 -2.53 5.55 -14.34
N GLY A 27 -2.96 6.01 -15.50
CA GLY A 27 -2.81 5.29 -16.77
C GLY A 27 -1.36 5.16 -17.26
N GLY A 28 -0.45 5.98 -16.73
CA GLY A 28 1.00 5.90 -17.01
C GLY A 28 1.84 5.43 -15.82
N ALA A 29 1.23 5.04 -14.70
CA ALA A 29 1.96 4.69 -13.48
C ALA A 29 2.39 3.21 -13.47
N GLU A 30 3.69 2.97 -13.33
CA GLU A 30 4.25 1.62 -13.16
C GLU A 30 4.08 1.09 -11.72
N LEU A 31 4.03 2.01 -10.75
CA LEU A 31 3.82 1.73 -9.33
C LEU A 31 2.80 2.70 -8.75
N ILE A 32 1.81 2.15 -8.07
CA ILE A 32 0.75 2.88 -7.39
C ILE A 32 0.80 2.50 -5.91
N ILE A 33 0.79 3.51 -5.03
CA ILE A 33 0.82 3.31 -3.58
C ILE A 33 -0.41 3.98 -2.96
N ASN A 34 -1.32 3.20 -2.39
CA ASN A 34 -2.42 3.74 -1.58
C ASN A 34 -1.92 3.97 -0.15
N THR A 35 -1.87 5.24 0.26
CA THR A 35 -1.52 5.66 1.62
C THR A 35 -2.72 6.25 2.38
N THR A 36 -3.94 6.08 1.85
CA THR A 36 -5.18 6.50 2.50
C THR A 36 -5.73 5.36 3.37
N SER A 37 -6.75 5.66 4.18
CA SER A 37 -7.50 4.65 4.94
C SER A 37 -8.72 4.10 4.19
N VAL A 38 -8.95 4.49 2.93
CA VAL A 38 -10.13 4.07 2.17
C VAL A 38 -10.01 2.59 1.79
N GLY A 39 -10.99 1.78 2.20
CA GLY A 39 -10.97 0.32 2.04
C GLY A 39 -10.41 -0.43 3.25
N MET A 40 -10.08 0.28 4.33
CA MET A 40 -9.71 -0.32 5.62
C MET A 40 -10.97 -0.76 6.37
N ALA A 41 -10.89 -1.88 7.09
CA ALA A 41 -11.99 -2.33 7.94
C ALA A 41 -12.35 -1.26 8.99
N PRO A 42 -13.64 -1.07 9.32
CA PRO A 42 -14.77 -1.91 8.89
C PRO A 42 -15.36 -1.56 7.51
N GLU A 43 -15.06 -0.40 6.92
CA GLU A 43 -15.54 0.02 5.59
C GLU A 43 -14.71 -0.56 4.42
N ALA A 44 -14.59 -1.89 4.37
CA ALA A 44 -13.73 -2.61 3.42
C ALA A 44 -14.17 -2.54 1.94
N ASP A 45 -15.44 -2.19 1.69
CA ASP A 45 -16.02 -2.15 0.34
C ASP A 45 -15.70 -0.86 -0.44
N ALA A 46 -15.00 0.10 0.17
CA ALA A 46 -14.60 1.34 -0.48
C ALA A 46 -13.28 1.19 -1.24
N SER A 47 -13.10 2.02 -2.27
CA SER A 47 -11.82 2.21 -2.98
C SER A 47 -11.53 3.70 -3.11
N PRO A 48 -10.27 4.16 -2.96
CA PRO A 48 -9.93 5.57 -3.14
C PRO A 48 -10.10 6.04 -4.59
N VAL A 49 -10.03 5.11 -5.55
CA VAL A 49 -10.09 5.39 -6.99
C VAL A 49 -10.88 4.32 -7.74
N GLU A 50 -11.50 4.73 -8.85
CA GLU A 50 -12.12 3.82 -9.81
C GLU A 50 -11.09 3.29 -10.81
N LEU A 51 -11.18 2.00 -11.14
CA LEU A 51 -10.15 1.19 -11.80
C LEU A 51 -9.99 1.33 -13.32
N PRO A 52 -10.91 1.89 -14.13
CA PRO A 52 -10.69 2.04 -15.58
C PRO A 52 -9.38 2.76 -15.90
N SER A 53 -8.86 3.51 -14.93
CA SER A 53 -7.69 4.36 -14.95
C SER A 53 -6.35 3.67 -14.70
N LEU A 54 -6.30 2.40 -14.27
CA LEU A 54 -5.03 1.74 -13.95
C LEU A 54 -4.30 1.26 -15.21
N ALA A 55 -2.99 1.50 -15.27
CA ALA A 55 -2.12 0.87 -16.27
C ALA A 55 -2.14 -0.66 -16.12
N ASP A 56 -2.20 -1.37 -17.25
CA ASP A 56 -2.20 -2.83 -17.24
C ASP A 56 -0.87 -3.37 -16.70
N GLY A 57 -0.93 -4.39 -15.84
CA GLY A 57 0.27 -5.02 -15.29
C GLY A 57 1.08 -4.15 -14.31
N CYS A 58 0.53 -3.04 -13.81
CA CYS A 58 1.23 -2.19 -12.84
C CYS A 58 1.50 -2.91 -11.50
N TRP A 59 2.39 -2.33 -10.68
CA TRP A 59 2.52 -2.71 -9.28
C TRP A 59 1.58 -1.88 -8.42
N LEU A 60 0.87 -2.54 -7.51
CA LEU A 60 0.03 -1.88 -6.52
C LEU A 60 0.50 -2.23 -5.11
N VAL A 61 0.79 -1.21 -4.30
CA VAL A 61 1.05 -1.37 -2.87
C VAL A 61 -0.04 -0.64 -2.11
N ASP A 62 -0.87 -1.38 -1.39
CA ASP A 62 -1.88 -0.81 -0.49
C ASP A 62 -1.34 -0.88 0.94
N LEU A 63 -1.20 0.25 1.63
CA LEU A 63 -0.66 0.25 3.01
C LEU A 63 -1.65 -0.33 4.04
N ILE A 64 -2.88 -0.62 3.61
CA ILE A 64 -3.86 -1.34 4.42
C ILE A 64 -3.43 -2.81 4.56
N TYR A 65 -3.54 -3.36 5.77
CA TYR A 65 -3.32 -4.78 6.07
C TYR A 65 -4.53 -5.44 6.76
N ASN A 66 -5.60 -4.68 7.01
CA ASN A 66 -6.89 -5.16 7.49
C ASN A 66 -8.02 -4.45 6.73
N PRO A 67 -8.71 -5.12 5.79
CA PRO A 67 -8.56 -6.54 5.39
C PRO A 67 -7.20 -6.82 4.71
N PRO A 68 -6.78 -8.10 4.60
CA PRO A 68 -5.51 -8.47 3.96
C PRO A 68 -5.54 -8.27 2.43
N ARG A 69 -6.73 -8.21 1.84
CA ARG A 69 -6.98 -7.93 0.43
C ARG A 69 -8.10 -6.90 0.33
N THR A 70 -7.79 -5.69 -0.11
CA THR A 70 -8.76 -4.59 -0.26
C THR A 70 -9.49 -4.69 -1.60
N ARG A 71 -10.59 -3.94 -1.76
CA ARG A 71 -11.30 -3.82 -3.04
C ARG A 71 -10.38 -3.31 -4.16
N LEU A 72 -9.51 -2.34 -3.84
CA LEU A 72 -8.54 -1.79 -4.80
C LEU A 72 -7.56 -2.86 -5.27
N MET A 73 -7.02 -3.67 -4.34
CA MET A 73 -6.14 -4.78 -4.67
C MET A 73 -6.84 -5.81 -5.57
N ALA A 74 -8.04 -6.24 -5.15
CA ALA A 74 -8.78 -7.28 -5.86
C ALA A 74 -9.00 -6.93 -7.32
N ALA A 75 -9.34 -5.67 -7.58
CA ALA A 75 -9.72 -5.25 -8.90
C ALA A 75 -8.54 -4.74 -9.75
N ALA A 76 -7.40 -4.38 -9.14
CA ALA A 76 -6.14 -4.24 -9.86
C ALA A 76 -5.61 -5.60 -10.34
N GLU A 77 -5.72 -6.65 -9.52
CA GLU A 77 -5.33 -8.02 -9.89
C GLU A 77 -6.15 -8.55 -11.09
N GLU A 78 -7.42 -8.19 -11.21
CA GLU A 78 -8.26 -8.50 -12.38
C GLU A 78 -7.71 -7.92 -13.70
N ARG A 79 -6.85 -6.89 -13.62
CA ARG A 79 -6.15 -6.26 -14.76
C ARG A 79 -4.70 -6.73 -14.90
N GLY A 80 -4.32 -7.80 -14.22
CA GLY A 80 -2.98 -8.37 -14.25
C GLY A 80 -1.95 -7.61 -13.40
N ALA A 81 -2.38 -6.68 -12.55
CA ALA A 81 -1.47 -6.00 -11.62
C ALA A 81 -0.89 -6.97 -10.58
N THR A 82 0.33 -6.68 -10.11
CA THR A 82 0.87 -7.37 -8.92
C THR A 82 0.59 -6.52 -7.68
N ALA A 83 -0.31 -7.00 -6.82
CA ALA A 83 -0.70 -6.30 -5.61
C ALA A 83 0.03 -6.81 -4.34
N ARG A 84 0.34 -5.89 -3.41
CA ARG A 84 0.87 -6.18 -2.07
C ARG A 84 0.16 -5.30 -1.04
N ASN A 85 -0.08 -5.85 0.15
CA ASN A 85 -0.70 -5.13 1.26
C ASN A 85 0.34 -4.52 2.21
N GLY A 86 -0.13 -3.86 3.27
CA GLY A 86 0.71 -3.13 4.20
C GLY A 86 1.43 -3.97 5.25
N ALA A 87 1.21 -5.29 5.31
CA ALA A 87 1.77 -6.14 6.36
C ALA A 87 3.31 -6.16 6.32
N GLY A 88 3.88 -6.16 5.10
CA GLY A 88 5.32 -6.03 4.91
C GLY A 88 5.85 -4.72 5.50
N MET A 89 5.23 -3.57 5.18
CA MET A 89 5.62 -2.29 5.75
C MET A 89 5.55 -2.31 7.28
N LEU A 90 4.47 -2.86 7.85
CA LEU A 90 4.28 -2.97 9.29
C LEU A 90 5.40 -3.79 9.98
N ALA A 91 5.81 -4.90 9.37
CA ALA A 91 6.93 -5.70 9.87
C ALA A 91 8.27 -4.95 9.79
N TRP A 92 8.59 -4.38 8.63
CA TRP A 92 9.87 -3.71 8.41
C TRP A 92 10.03 -2.44 9.25
N GLN A 93 8.97 -1.64 9.44
CA GLN A 93 9.04 -0.48 10.31
C GLN A 93 9.26 -0.87 11.78
N GLY A 94 8.65 -1.98 12.22
CA GLY A 94 8.87 -2.55 13.55
C GLY A 94 10.31 -3.03 13.73
N ALA A 95 10.85 -3.74 12.74
CA ALA A 95 12.23 -4.20 12.72
C ALA A 95 13.21 -3.02 12.82
N LEU A 96 13.06 -1.99 11.98
CA LEU A 96 13.90 -0.80 12.02
C LEU A 96 13.83 -0.06 13.37
N SER A 97 12.66 -0.06 14.00
CA SER A 97 12.49 0.55 15.32
C SER A 97 13.24 -0.25 16.39
N LEU A 98 13.12 -1.58 16.38
CA LEU A 98 13.83 -2.47 17.28
C LEU A 98 15.36 -2.37 17.12
N GLU A 99 15.84 -2.26 15.88
CA GLU A 99 17.26 -2.05 15.59
C GLU A 99 17.78 -0.74 16.18
N ARG A 100 17.01 0.34 16.04
CA ARG A 100 17.37 1.66 16.58
C ARG A 100 17.41 1.67 18.11
N TRP A 101 16.50 0.96 18.76
CA TRP A 101 16.44 0.93 20.23
C TRP A 101 17.51 0.04 20.85
N THR A 102 17.81 -1.10 20.22
CA THR A 102 18.69 -2.11 20.80
C THR A 102 20.12 -2.03 20.28
N GLY A 103 20.34 -1.37 19.14
CA GLY A 103 21.61 -1.42 18.40
C GLY A 103 21.91 -2.79 17.78
N GLN A 104 20.97 -3.73 17.83
CA GLN A 104 21.12 -5.08 17.29
C GLN A 104 20.24 -5.27 16.07
N ARG A 105 20.74 -6.02 15.07
CA ARG A 105 19.96 -6.34 13.87
C ARG A 105 18.70 -7.12 14.24
N ALA A 106 17.54 -6.67 13.74
CA ALA A 106 16.28 -7.33 14.01
C ALA A 106 16.07 -8.51 13.04
N PRO A 107 15.46 -9.61 13.49
CA PRO A 107 15.11 -10.73 12.61
C PRO A 107 13.85 -10.40 11.80
N ALA A 108 13.97 -9.46 10.85
CA ALA A 108 12.84 -8.85 10.14
C ALA A 108 11.93 -9.88 9.43
N GLU A 109 12.53 -10.91 8.85
CA GLU A 109 11.80 -12.00 8.19
C GLU A 109 10.94 -12.78 9.18
N LEU A 110 11.50 -13.17 10.34
CA LEU A 110 10.73 -13.82 11.40
C LEU A 110 9.61 -12.91 11.93
N MET A 111 9.89 -11.62 12.11
CA MET A 111 8.88 -10.66 12.54
C MET A 111 7.72 -10.57 11.56
N ARG A 112 8.02 -10.57 10.25
CA ARG A 112 6.99 -10.60 9.20
C ARG A 112 6.17 -11.88 9.27
N ASP A 113 6.82 -13.04 9.33
CA ASP A 113 6.12 -14.32 9.30
C ASP A 113 5.20 -14.50 10.53
N VAL A 114 5.64 -14.06 11.71
CA VAL A 114 4.80 -14.04 12.93
C VAL A 114 3.65 -13.05 12.82
N LEU A 115 3.89 -11.85 12.26
CA LEU A 115 2.85 -10.85 12.05
C LEU A 115 1.77 -11.36 11.09
N GLU A 116 2.15 -11.96 9.97
CA GLU A 116 1.20 -12.51 9.00
C GLU A 116 0.35 -13.63 9.61
N ALA A 117 0.96 -14.52 10.40
CA ALA A 117 0.23 -15.56 11.13
C ALA A 117 -0.74 -14.97 12.17
N GLU A 118 -0.36 -13.88 12.86
CA GLU A 118 -1.22 -13.17 13.80
C GLU A 118 -2.43 -12.52 13.09
N LEU A 119 -2.20 -11.81 11.99
CA LEU A 119 -3.25 -11.17 11.20
C LEU A 119 -4.25 -12.22 10.68
N ALA A 120 -3.75 -13.33 10.15
CA ALA A 120 -4.59 -14.45 9.72
C ALA A 120 -5.46 -15.01 10.86
N ARG A 121 -4.90 -15.16 12.06
CA ARG A 121 -5.65 -15.65 13.23
C ARG A 121 -6.77 -14.69 13.64
N ARG A 122 -6.50 -13.38 13.63
CA ARG A 122 -7.48 -12.36 14.00
C ARG A 122 -8.67 -12.29 13.04
N LEU A 123 -8.43 -12.55 11.76
CA LEU A 123 -9.49 -12.60 10.75
C LEU A 123 -10.46 -13.77 10.95
N VAL A 124 -10.00 -14.89 11.51
CA VAL A 124 -10.86 -16.05 11.81
C VAL A 124 -11.61 -15.89 13.12
N ALA A 125 -11.07 -15.09 14.05
CA ALA A 125 -11.61 -14.92 15.40
C ALA A 125 -12.64 -13.79 15.54
N GLY A 126 -12.76 -12.91 14.55
CA GLY A 126 -13.73 -11.81 14.50
C GLY A 126 -14.84 -12.08 13.49
#